data_AF-A0A7S4FDW4-F1
#
_entry.id   AF-A0A7S4FDW4-F1
#
_cell.length_a   1.000
_cell.length_b   1.000
_cell.length_c   1.000
_cell.angle_alpha   90.00
_cell.angle_beta   90.00
_cell.angle_gamma   90.00
#
_symmetry.space_group_name_H-M   'P 1'
#
loop_
_entity.id
_entity.type
_entity.pdbx_description
1 polymer ?
#
loop_
_entity_poly.entity_id
_entity_poly.type
_entity_poly.pdbx_seq_one_letter_code
_entity_poly.pdbx_strand_id
1 'polypeptide(L)'
;FFSMHDDVGEPKHVGLSQFDKERLEADAAAREQMREHCQHEMQGIEGPGNAAGAWKWQIRHRIWDMMEQTNIARNPRPVHHRIPNFEGAEVAADRLTAMPEFTSAKVVKVNPDTPQKQLRLKTLTGGRILLTPQPRLRTGFFH
;
A
#
# COMPACT_ATOMS: atom_id res chain seq x y z
N PHE A 1 17.90 42.30 23.85
CA PHE A 1 17.08 41.78 24.95
C PHE A 1 15.72 41.42 24.35
N PHE A 2 15.60 40.25 23.70
CA PHE A 2 14.99 39.00 24.23
C PHE A 2 13.52 39.25 24.66
N SER A 3 12.48 38.67 24.05
CA SER A 3 12.25 37.24 23.89
C SER A 3 11.26 36.94 22.76
N MET A 4 11.68 36.12 21.81
CA MET A 4 10.79 35.27 20.99
C MET A 4 10.21 34.23 21.95
N HIS A 5 8.88 34.15 22.08
CA HIS A 5 8.24 32.95 22.61
C HIS A 5 7.87 32.10 21.40
N ASP A 6 8.74 31.15 21.09
CA ASP A 6 8.43 30.06 20.18
C ASP A 6 7.41 29.15 20.89
N ASP A 7 6.13 29.34 20.57
CA ASP A 7 5.08 28.39 20.93
C ASP A 7 5.17 27.19 19.97
N VAL A 8 6.13 26.31 20.24
CA VAL A 8 6.27 25.01 19.57
C VAL A 8 5.14 24.13 20.11
N GLY A 9 3.97 24.26 19.49
CA GLY A 9 2.83 23.39 19.78
C GLY A 9 3.24 21.92 19.67
N GLU A 10 2.93 21.13 20.69
CA GLU A 10 3.23 19.71 20.72
C GLU A 10 2.71 18.99 19.46
N PRO A 11 3.44 17.97 18.96
CA PRO A 11 2.97 17.18 17.83
C PRO A 11 1.66 16.49 18.22
N LYS A 12 0.55 16.97 17.65
CA LYS A 12 -0.77 16.35 17.79
C LYS A 12 -0.64 14.89 17.38
N HIS A 13 -0.71 14.00 18.37
CA HIS A 13 -0.76 12.56 18.14
C HIS A 13 -2.05 12.28 17.36
N VAL A 14 -1.93 12.09 16.05
CA VAL A 14 -3.07 11.77 15.18
C VAL A 14 -3.49 10.36 15.54
N GLY A 15 -4.45 10.24 16.46
CA GLY A 15 -5.03 8.96 16.86
C GLY A 15 -5.59 8.24 15.63
N LEU A 16 -5.37 6.92 15.57
CA LEU A 16 -5.96 6.03 14.56
C LEU A 16 -7.46 6.32 14.47
N SER A 17 -7.89 6.83 13.31
CA SER A 17 -9.31 7.11 13.09
C SER A 17 -10.09 5.81 13.17
N GLN A 18 -11.39 5.89 13.47
CA GLN A 18 -12.27 4.72 13.44
C GLN A 18 -12.16 3.96 12.09
N PHE A 19 -12.02 4.71 10.99
CA PHE A 19 -11.76 4.16 9.66
C PHE A 19 -10.46 3.36 9.57
N ASP A 20 -9.40 3.79 10.25
CA ASP A 20 -8.13 3.05 10.28
C ASP A 20 -8.26 1.73 11.04
N LYS A 21 -9.03 1.69 12.12
CA LYS A 21 -9.28 0.46 12.88
C LYS A 21 -10.11 -0.55 12.09
N GLU A 22 -11.22 -0.11 11.52
CA GLU A 22 -12.08 -0.95 10.68
C GLU A 22 -11.32 -1.48 9.45
N ARG A 23 -10.46 -0.66 8.83
CA ARG A 23 -9.55 -1.10 7.76
C ARG A 23 -8.59 -2.19 8.25
N LEU A 24 -7.97 -2.01 9.42
CA LEU A 24 -7.01 -2.96 9.97
C LEU A 24 -7.63 -4.32 10.29
N GLU A 25 -8.86 -4.33 10.84
CA GLU A 25 -9.64 -5.55 11.11
C GLU A 25 -10.06 -6.24 9.82
N ALA A 26 -10.58 -5.49 8.86
CA ALA A 26 -11.00 -6.04 7.58
C ALA A 26 -9.80 -6.53 6.74
N ASP A 27 -8.61 -5.94 6.92
CA ASP A 27 -7.34 -6.44 6.39
C ASP A 27 -6.91 -7.73 7.11
N ALA A 28 -7.24 -7.90 8.40
CA ALA A 28 -6.96 -9.14 9.15
C ALA A 28 -7.82 -10.31 8.68
N ALA A 29 -9.11 -10.09 8.43
CA ALA A 29 -9.99 -11.14 7.90
C ALA A 29 -9.58 -11.60 6.49
N ALA A 30 -9.23 -10.66 5.59
CA ALA A 30 -8.74 -11.00 4.25
C ALA A 30 -7.40 -11.77 4.29
N ARG A 31 -6.57 -11.50 5.32
CA ARG A 31 -5.31 -12.22 5.57
C ARG A 31 -5.53 -13.68 5.89
N GLU A 32 -6.46 -13.99 6.77
CA GLU A 32 -6.76 -15.37 7.17
C GLU A 32 -7.31 -16.18 5.98
N GLN A 33 -8.28 -15.62 5.26
CA GLN A 33 -8.85 -16.27 4.06
C GLN A 33 -7.80 -16.57 2.98
N MET A 34 -6.87 -15.64 2.73
CA MET A 34 -5.81 -15.85 1.75
C MET A 34 -4.81 -16.92 2.21
N ARG A 35 -4.50 -16.98 3.52
CA ARG A 35 -3.61 -18.01 4.08
C ARG A 35 -4.24 -19.39 3.92
N GLU A 36 -5.50 -19.55 4.30
CA GLU A 36 -6.25 -20.80 4.17
C GLU A 36 -6.34 -21.23 2.70
N HIS A 37 -6.68 -20.31 1.79
CA HIS A 37 -6.75 -20.60 0.36
C HIS A 37 -5.41 -21.06 -0.21
N CYS A 38 -4.31 -20.38 0.13
CA CYS A 38 -2.98 -20.78 -0.34
C CYS A 38 -2.53 -22.12 0.26
N GLN A 39 -2.83 -22.39 1.54
CA GLN A 39 -2.54 -23.70 2.15
C GLN A 39 -3.31 -24.82 1.47
N HIS A 40 -4.56 -24.59 1.11
CA HIS A 40 -5.40 -25.53 0.37
C HIS A 40 -4.93 -25.74 -1.08
N GLU A 41 -4.57 -24.67 -1.80
CA GLU A 41 -3.98 -24.77 -3.15
C GLU A 41 -2.66 -25.55 -3.15
N MET A 42 -1.83 -25.40 -2.09
CA MET A 42 -0.58 -26.13 -1.91
C MET A 42 -0.77 -27.60 -1.55
N GLN A 43 -1.90 -28.00 -0.97
CA GLN A 43 -2.23 -29.40 -0.68
C GLN A 43 -2.84 -30.13 -1.89
N GLY A 44 -3.42 -29.40 -2.85
CA GLY A 44 -4.05 -29.93 -4.07
C GLY A 44 -3.14 -30.00 -5.30
N ILE A 45 -1.81 -30.12 -5.14
CA ILE A 45 -0.85 -30.19 -6.25
C ILE A 45 -0.88 -31.59 -6.88
N GLU A 46 -1.98 -31.93 -7.54
CA GLU A 46 -2.01 -32.94 -8.61
C GLU A 46 -2.63 -32.31 -9.85
N GLY A 47 -1.78 -31.80 -10.76
CA GLY A 47 -2.20 -31.45 -12.12
C GLY A 47 -1.69 -30.10 -12.65
N PRO A 48 -1.51 -29.98 -13.98
CA PRO A 48 -0.84 -28.85 -14.63
C PRO A 48 -1.63 -27.53 -14.64
N GLY A 49 -2.86 -27.49 -14.09
CA GLY A 49 -3.74 -26.32 -14.08
C GLY A 49 -3.77 -25.50 -12.78
N ASN A 50 -3.35 -26.05 -11.64
CA ASN A 50 -3.35 -25.39 -10.32
C ASN A 50 -2.06 -24.56 -10.07
N ALA A 51 -1.00 -24.79 -10.85
CA ALA A 51 0.31 -24.17 -10.60
C ALA A 51 0.33 -22.62 -10.65
N ALA A 52 -0.61 -21.97 -11.35
CA ALA A 52 -0.51 -20.55 -11.71
C ALA A 52 -0.60 -19.55 -10.53
N GLY A 53 -1.24 -19.93 -9.42
CA GLY A 53 -1.36 -19.10 -8.20
C GLY A 53 -0.22 -19.32 -7.23
N ALA A 54 0.16 -20.58 -7.03
CA ALA A 54 1.14 -21.02 -6.05
C ALA A 54 2.53 -20.40 -6.26
N TRP A 55 3.04 -20.34 -7.49
CA TRP A 55 4.37 -19.75 -7.75
C TRP A 55 4.40 -18.24 -7.48
N LYS A 56 3.31 -17.51 -7.77
CA LYS A 56 3.20 -16.07 -7.47
C LYS A 56 3.18 -15.86 -5.96
N TRP A 57 2.52 -16.75 -5.21
CA TRP A 57 2.51 -16.69 -3.76
C TRP A 57 3.92 -16.92 -3.18
N GLN A 58 4.64 -17.92 -3.67
CA GLN A 58 6.02 -18.20 -3.25
C GLN A 58 6.95 -16.98 -3.47
N ILE A 59 6.82 -16.30 -4.61
CA ILE A 59 7.59 -15.09 -4.88
C ILE A 59 7.20 -13.97 -3.91
N ARG A 60 5.90 -13.72 -3.70
CA ARG A 60 5.45 -12.69 -2.75
C ARG A 60 5.98 -12.97 -1.35
N HIS A 61 5.86 -14.21 -0.88
CA HIS A 61 6.34 -14.62 0.43
C HIS A 61 7.85 -14.41 0.56
N ARG A 62 8.63 -14.87 -0.42
CA ARG A 62 10.09 -14.67 -0.43
C ARG A 62 10.47 -13.19 -0.38
N ILE A 63 9.80 -12.32 -1.14
CA ILE A 63 10.08 -10.88 -1.14
C ILE A 63 9.66 -10.25 0.18
N TRP A 64 8.48 -10.60 0.71
CA TRP A 64 8.03 -10.13 2.01
C TRP A 64 9.00 -10.51 3.14
N ASP A 65 9.44 -11.77 3.18
CA ASP A 65 10.42 -12.23 4.16
C ASP A 65 11.73 -11.47 4.04
N MET A 66 12.23 -11.30 2.81
CA MET A 66 13.44 -10.52 2.56
C MET A 66 13.29 -9.08 3.05
N MET A 67 12.16 -8.43 2.78
CA MET A 67 11.92 -7.05 3.23
C MET A 67 11.90 -6.91 4.76
N GLU A 68 11.32 -7.88 5.46
CA GLU A 68 11.27 -7.93 6.92
C GLU A 68 12.67 -8.21 7.51
N GLN A 69 13.39 -9.19 6.96
CA GLN A 69 14.73 -9.61 7.40
C GLN A 69 15.79 -8.53 7.18
N THR A 70 15.72 -7.83 6.04
CA THR A 70 16.66 -6.74 5.70
C THR A 70 16.23 -5.39 6.28
N ASN A 71 15.10 -5.34 6.99
CA ASN A 71 14.54 -4.15 7.62
C ASN A 71 14.34 -2.96 6.67
N ILE A 72 14.05 -3.22 5.40
CA ILE A 72 13.70 -2.19 4.40
C ILE A 72 12.20 -1.91 4.37
N ALA A 73 11.39 -2.72 5.06
CA ALA A 73 9.95 -2.52 5.20
C ALA A 73 9.64 -1.36 6.16
N ARG A 74 8.78 -0.44 5.72
CA ARG A 74 8.24 0.64 6.57
C ARG A 74 6.84 0.30 7.06
N ASN A 75 6.40 0.96 8.13
CA ASN A 75 5.04 0.80 8.62
C ASN A 75 4.00 1.10 7.52
N PRO A 76 2.88 0.35 7.47
CA PRO A 76 2.45 -0.67 8.44
C PRO A 76 3.13 -2.04 8.25
N ARG A 77 3.58 -2.64 9.36
CA ARG A 77 4.12 -4.02 9.42
C ARG A 77 3.16 -4.97 10.14
N PRO A 78 3.23 -6.30 9.92
CA PRO A 78 4.08 -6.97 8.93
C PRO A 78 3.57 -6.76 7.50
N VAL A 79 4.48 -6.86 6.53
CA VAL A 79 4.21 -6.64 5.10
C VAL A 79 3.39 -7.74 4.44
N HIS A 80 3.40 -8.95 5.00
CA HIS A 80 2.72 -10.10 4.42
C HIS A 80 1.25 -9.82 4.16
N HIS A 81 0.79 -10.22 2.98
CA HIS A 81 -0.58 -10.04 2.47
C HIS A 81 -1.02 -8.58 2.28
N ARG A 82 -0.08 -7.65 2.16
CA ARG A 82 -0.34 -6.23 1.85
C ARG A 82 0.52 -5.76 0.68
N ILE A 83 0.26 -4.56 0.18
CA ILE A 83 1.23 -3.81 -0.64
C ILE A 83 2.24 -3.20 0.34
N PRO A 84 3.50 -3.68 0.37
CA PRO A 84 4.47 -3.26 1.36
C PRO A 84 4.89 -1.81 1.18
N ASN A 85 4.96 -1.07 2.29
CA ASN A 85 5.69 0.19 2.32
C ASN A 85 7.19 -0.11 2.50
N PHE A 86 8.07 0.73 1.93
CA PHE A 86 9.51 0.45 1.88
C PHE A 86 10.36 1.71 1.95
N GLU A 87 11.61 1.54 2.38
CA GLU A 87 12.62 2.59 2.35
C GLU A 87 12.92 3.01 0.91
N GLY A 88 12.81 4.31 0.64
CA GLY A 88 12.95 4.86 -0.71
C GLY A 88 11.65 4.90 -1.53
N ALA A 89 10.49 4.66 -0.94
CA ALA A 89 9.20 4.83 -1.62
C ALA A 89 9.02 6.25 -2.18
N GLU A 90 9.51 7.26 -1.48
CA GLU A 90 9.48 8.66 -1.93
C GLU A 90 10.39 8.88 -3.14
N VAL A 91 11.61 8.33 -3.12
CA VAL A 91 12.56 8.38 -4.24
C VAL A 91 12.02 7.65 -5.47
N ALA A 92 11.34 6.52 -5.25
CA ALA A 92 10.67 5.79 -6.33
C ALA A 92 9.55 6.64 -6.95
N ALA A 93 8.77 7.36 -6.14
CA ALA A 93 7.77 8.31 -6.63
C ALA A 93 8.41 9.46 -7.42
N ASP A 94 9.53 10.03 -6.94
CA ASP A 94 10.26 11.07 -7.67
C ASP A 94 10.67 10.62 -9.07
N ARG A 95 11.32 9.44 -9.16
CA ARG A 95 11.75 8.86 -10.44
C ARG A 95 10.58 8.63 -11.37
N LEU A 96 9.47 8.08 -10.87
CA LEU A 96 8.26 7.85 -11.66
C LEU A 96 7.70 9.17 -12.20
N THR A 97 7.64 10.21 -11.36
CA THR A 97 7.10 11.51 -11.80
C THR A 97 7.98 12.27 -12.78
N ALA A 98 9.26 11.90 -12.89
CA ALA A 98 10.17 12.45 -13.88
C ALA A 98 10.04 11.79 -15.26
N MET A 99 9.31 10.67 -15.38
CA MET A 99 9.19 9.96 -16.65
C MET A 99 8.32 10.74 -17.66
N PRO A 100 8.65 10.73 -18.96
CA PRO A 100 7.88 11.42 -20.01
C PRO A 100 6.39 11.06 -20.02
N GLU A 101 6.05 9.82 -19.71
CA GLU A 101 4.69 9.31 -19.65
C GLU A 101 3.89 9.98 -18.53
N PHE A 102 4.51 10.19 -17.37
CA PHE A 102 3.86 10.87 -16.25
C PHE A 102 3.77 12.38 -16.51
N THR A 103 4.82 12.98 -17.07
CA THR A 103 4.84 14.43 -17.32
C THR A 103 3.80 14.83 -18.37
N SER A 104 3.61 14.01 -19.40
CA SER A 104 2.59 14.23 -20.45
C SER A 104 1.16 13.83 -20.04
N ALA A 105 0.99 13.01 -19.00
CA ALA A 105 -0.32 12.58 -18.54
C ALA A 105 -1.15 13.71 -17.90
N LYS A 106 -2.40 13.85 -18.34
CA LYS A 106 -3.40 14.75 -17.73
C LYS A 106 -4.22 14.07 -16.62
N VAL A 107 -4.38 12.76 -16.73
CA VAL A 107 -5.14 11.91 -15.80
C VAL A 107 -4.24 10.77 -15.36
N VAL A 108 -4.15 10.52 -14.05
CA VAL A 108 -3.30 9.47 -13.49
C VAL A 108 -4.08 8.68 -12.45
N LYS A 109 -4.07 7.36 -12.56
CA LYS A 109 -4.63 6.46 -11.55
C LYS A 109 -3.55 6.01 -10.57
N VAL A 110 -3.78 6.23 -9.28
CA VAL A 110 -2.86 5.83 -8.19
C VAL A 110 -3.66 5.12 -7.11
N ASN A 111 -3.14 4.03 -6.54
CA ASN A 111 -3.82 3.31 -5.46
C ASN A 111 -3.73 4.09 -4.14
N PRO A 112 -4.63 3.84 -3.16
CA PRO A 112 -4.63 4.52 -1.87
C PRO A 112 -3.54 4.04 -0.88
N ASP A 113 -2.79 2.98 -1.20
CA ASP A 113 -1.78 2.39 -0.31
C ASP A 113 -0.69 3.38 0.11
N THR A 114 -0.17 3.21 1.32
CA THR A 114 0.88 4.06 1.92
C THR A 114 2.11 4.28 1.03
N PRO A 115 2.72 3.27 0.38
CA PRO A 115 3.89 3.50 -0.48
C PRO A 115 3.62 4.45 -1.65
N GLN A 116 2.35 4.61 -2.07
CA GLN A 116 1.97 5.49 -3.18
C GLN A 116 1.52 6.88 -2.72
N LYS A 117 1.63 7.19 -1.42
CA LYS A 117 1.20 8.49 -0.85
C LYS A 117 1.89 9.67 -1.54
N GLN A 118 3.22 9.61 -1.72
CA GLN A 118 3.94 10.68 -2.39
C GLN A 118 3.56 10.83 -3.86
N LEU A 119 3.27 9.71 -4.53
CA LEU A 119 2.82 9.76 -5.92
C LEU A 119 1.47 10.46 -6.04
N ARG A 120 0.51 10.16 -5.14
CA ARG A 120 -0.77 10.88 -5.07
C ARG A 120 -0.58 12.38 -4.83
N LEU A 121 0.30 12.73 -3.88
CA LEU A 121 0.62 14.14 -3.60
C LEU A 121 1.15 14.84 -4.85
N LYS A 122 2.15 14.25 -5.52
CA LYS A 122 2.77 14.83 -6.72
C LYS A 122 1.81 14.96 -7.90
N THR A 123 0.91 13.99 -8.08
CA THR A 123 -0.16 14.09 -9.07
C THR A 123 -1.04 15.31 -8.82
N LEU A 124 -1.49 15.50 -7.56
CA LEU A 124 -2.35 16.62 -7.18
C LEU A 124 -1.63 17.97 -7.26
N THR A 125 -0.40 18.08 -6.72
CA THR A 125 0.39 19.32 -6.77
C THR A 125 0.76 19.69 -8.20
N GLY A 126 0.90 18.70 -9.08
CA GLY A 126 1.14 18.90 -10.50
C GLY A 126 -0.12 19.27 -11.31
N GLY A 127 -1.27 19.52 -10.66
CA GLY A 127 -2.51 19.93 -11.32
C GLY A 127 -3.16 18.85 -12.21
N ARG A 128 -2.82 17.58 -12.00
CA ARG A 128 -3.36 16.45 -12.77
C ARG A 128 -4.63 15.90 -12.11
N ILE A 129 -5.49 15.29 -12.92
CA ILE A 129 -6.66 14.58 -12.42
C ILE A 129 -6.20 13.26 -11.81
N LEU A 130 -6.41 13.10 -10.51
CA LEU A 130 -6.09 11.86 -9.78
C LEU A 130 -7.32 10.95 -9.71
N LEU A 131 -7.20 9.74 -10.25
CA LEU A 131 -8.14 8.65 -10.01
C LEU A 131 -7.59 7.74 -8.91
N THR A 132 -8.35 7.52 -7.85
CA THR A 132 -8.00 6.55 -6.79
C THR A 132 -9.14 5.56 -6.67
N PRO A 133 -8.86 4.23 -6.73
CA PRO A 133 -9.91 3.24 -6.54
C PRO A 133 -10.44 3.36 -5.12
N GLN A 134 -11.76 3.32 -4.97
CA GLN A 134 -12.38 3.29 -3.66
C GLN A 134 -12.06 1.93 -3.02
N PRO A 135 -11.42 1.91 -1.84
CA PRO A 135 -11.14 0.64 -1.18
C PRO A 135 -12.46 -0.04 -0.81
N ARG A 136 -12.66 -1.25 -1.32
CA ARG A 136 -13.75 -2.18 -0.96
C ARG A 136 -15.16 -1.62 -1.24
N LEU A 137 -15.60 -1.68 -2.50
CA LEU A 137 -17.05 -1.67 -2.81
C LEU A 137 -17.68 -2.93 -2.23
N ARG A 138 -18.28 -2.82 -1.04
CA ARG A 138 -19.07 -3.89 -0.44
C ARG A 138 -20.52 -3.90 -0.91
N THR A 139 -21.02 -2.80 -1.47
CA THR A 139 -22.35 -2.66 -2.09
C THR A 139 -22.36 -1.50 -3.10
N GLY A 140 -22.73 -1.77 -4.36
CA GLY A 140 -23.27 -0.80 -5.34
C GLY A 140 -22.35 0.31 -5.89
N PHE A 141 -22.13 0.31 -7.21
CA PHE A 141 -21.64 1.48 -7.98
C PHE A 141 -22.79 2.25 -8.66
N PHE A 142 -24.05 1.90 -8.37
CA PHE A 142 -25.23 2.44 -9.03
C PHE A 142 -26.25 2.87 -7.98
N HIS A 143 -26.64 4.15 -8.03
CA HIS A 143 -27.93 4.64 -7.58
C HIS A 143 -28.64 5.18 -8.82
#